data_AF-A0A7T4X3H1-F1
#
_entry.id   AF-A0A7T4X3H1-F1
#
_cell.length_a   1.000
_cell.length_b   1.000
_cell.length_c   1.000
_cell.angle_alpha   90.00
_cell.angle_beta   90.00
_cell.angle_gamma   90.00
#
_symmetry.space_group_name_H-M   'P 1'
#
loop_
_entity.id
_entity.type
_entity.pdbx_description
1 polymer ?
#
loop_
_entity_poly.entity_id
_entity_poly.type
_entity_poly.pdbx_seq_one_letter_code
_entity_poly.pdbx_strand_id
1 'polypeptide(L)'
;MWYLLITIFVLCAIVYHLGFARKVKWWQTIVIYILMFIGVIFLTFFGAFYPVAECLIVIAIILAGYRYRLHKERKAGKIASPKNPPGQ
;
A
#
# COMPACT_ATOMS: atom_id res chain seq x y z
N MET A 1 5.58 -25.30 -4.19
CA MET A 1 5.77 -24.42 -3.01
C MET A 1 6.62 -23.17 -3.28
N TRP A 2 6.78 -22.73 -4.54
CA TRP A 2 7.48 -21.47 -4.86
C TRP A 2 6.54 -20.41 -5.44
N TYR A 3 5.50 -20.83 -6.17
CA TYR A 3 4.47 -19.94 -6.71
C TYR A 3 3.74 -19.13 -5.63
N LEU A 4 3.35 -19.74 -4.49
CA LEU A 4 2.73 -19.01 -3.38
C LEU A 4 3.64 -17.92 -2.79
N LEU A 5 4.94 -18.21 -2.72
CA LEU A 5 5.95 -17.26 -2.25
C LEU A 5 6.04 -16.05 -3.19
N ILE A 6 6.09 -16.30 -4.50
CA ILE A 6 6.12 -15.26 -5.54
C ILE A 6 4.82 -14.45 -5.51
N THR A 7 3.66 -15.10 -5.41
CA THR A 7 2.35 -14.44 -5.37
C THR A 7 2.23 -13.53 -4.14
N ILE A 8 2.58 -14.02 -2.95
CA ILE A 8 2.53 -13.23 -1.71
C ILE A 8 3.52 -12.06 -1.79
N PHE A 9 4.72 -12.29 -2.31
CA PHE A 9 5.73 -11.23 -2.48
C PHE A 9 5.25 -10.11 -3.40
N VAL A 10 4.75 -10.47 -4.59
CA VAL A 10 4.24 -9.50 -5.57
C VAL A 10 3.04 -8.74 -5.01
N LEU A 11 2.12 -9.44 -4.36
CA LEU A 11 0.91 -8.83 -3.81
C LEU A 11 1.24 -7.88 -2.64
N CYS A 12 2.21 -8.24 -1.80
CA CYS A 12 2.70 -7.38 -0.73
C CYS A 12 3.40 -6.13 -1.29
N ALA A 13 4.19 -6.27 -2.37
CA ALA A 13 4.80 -5.13 -3.06
C ALA A 13 3.73 -4.19 -3.65
N ILE A 14 2.66 -4.73 -4.24
CA ILE A 14 1.54 -3.93 -4.77
C ILE A 14 0.83 -3.19 -3.64
N VAL A 15 0.44 -3.88 -2.56
CA VAL A 15 -0.22 -3.26 -1.41
C VAL A 15 0.65 -2.17 -0.80
N TYR A 16 1.95 -2.42 -0.69
CA TYR A 16 2.91 -1.45 -0.19
C TYR A 16 2.92 -0.17 -1.07
N HIS A 17 3.03 -0.35 -2.38
CA HIS A 17 3.02 0.74 -3.35
C HIS A 17 1.67 1.48 -3.42
N LEU A 18 0.57 0.79 -3.10
CA LEU A 18 -0.78 1.37 -3.08
C LEU A 18 -1.08 2.12 -1.78
N GLY A 19 -0.65 1.59 -0.63
CA GLY A 19 -0.84 2.14 0.71
C GLY A 19 0.06 3.34 0.99
N PHE A 20 1.30 3.30 0.52
CA PHE A 20 2.21 4.45 0.59
C PHE A 20 2.03 5.36 -0.63
N ALA A 21 0.85 5.94 -0.79
CA ALA A 21 0.54 6.98 -1.78
C ALA A 21 1.19 8.35 -1.49
N ARG A 22 2.23 8.40 -0.64
CA ARG A 22 2.88 9.62 -0.16
C ARG A 22 4.27 9.69 -0.79
N LYS A 23 4.73 10.87 -1.24
CA LYS A 23 6.11 11.07 -1.72
C LYS A 23 7.09 10.67 -0.61
N VAL A 24 7.62 9.47 -0.69
CA VAL A 24 8.56 8.91 0.28
C VAL A 24 9.93 9.52 -0.02
N LYS A 25 10.55 10.20 0.96
CA LYS A 25 11.93 10.69 0.82
C LYS A 25 12.87 9.50 0.64
N TRP A 26 13.96 9.66 -0.12
CA TRP A 26 14.91 8.59 -0.47
C TRP A 26 15.35 7.70 0.71
N TRP A 27 15.60 8.30 1.88
CA TRP A 27 15.96 7.57 3.10
C TRP A 27 14.83 6.73 3.69
N GLN A 28 13.58 7.17 3.56
CA GLN A 28 12.43 6.41 4.04
C GLN A 28 12.22 5.15 3.20
N THR A 29 12.50 5.20 1.90
CA THR A 29 12.44 4.03 1.00
C THR A 29 13.34 2.89 1.49
N ILE A 30 14.51 3.19 2.06
CA ILE A 30 15.43 2.18 2.59
C ILE A 30 14.82 1.48 3.82
N VAL A 31 14.31 2.24 4.79
CA VAL A 31 13.64 1.70 5.99
C VAL A 31 12.44 0.84 5.61
N ILE A 32 11.73 1.28 4.58
CA ILE A 32 10.58 0.60 3.99
C ILE A 32 10.95 -0.75 3.37
N TYR A 33 12.02 -0.81 2.58
CA TYR A 33 12.47 -2.07 1.98
C TYR A 33 12.91 -3.07 3.06
N ILE A 34 13.53 -2.59 4.14
CA ILE A 34 13.91 -3.42 5.30
C ILE A 34 12.65 -3.98 5.98
N LEU A 35 11.65 -3.14 6.27
CA LEU A 35 10.37 -3.57 6.83
C LEU A 35 9.64 -4.55 5.91
N MET A 36 9.66 -4.31 4.59
CA MET A 36 9.03 -5.19 3.60
C MET A 36 9.70 -6.56 3.56
N PHE A 37 11.02 -6.60 3.64
CA PHE A 37 11.78 -7.85 3.70
C PHE A 37 11.44 -8.67 4.95
N ILE A 38 11.40 -8.02 6.12
CA ILE A 38 11.00 -8.66 7.38
C ILE A 38 9.54 -9.14 7.29
N GLY A 39 8.64 -8.30 6.79
CA GLY A 39 7.22 -8.63 6.63
C GLY A 39 6.99 -9.85 5.74
N VAL A 40 7.72 -9.98 4.63
CA VAL A 40 7.64 -11.13 3.71
C VAL A 40 8.07 -12.44 4.40
N ILE A 41 9.08 -12.41 5.27
CA ILE A 41 9.53 -13.59 6.01
C ILE A 41 8.42 -14.09 6.94
N PHE A 42 7.79 -13.18 7.70
CA PHE A 42 6.63 -13.52 8.54
C PHE A 42 5.42 -13.97 7.71
N LEU A 43 5.14 -13.29 6.60
CA LEU A 43 4.05 -13.62 5.68
C LEU A 43 4.23 -14.98 5.01
N THR A 44 5.45 -15.40 4.74
CA THR A 44 5.75 -16.72 4.18
C THR A 44 5.44 -17.82 5.20
N PHE A 45 5.73 -17.56 6.48
CA PHE A 45 5.40 -18.47 7.57
C PHE A 45 3.88 -18.58 7.79
N PHE A 46 3.17 -17.44 7.78
CA PHE A 46 1.72 -17.42 7.90
C PHE A 46 1.02 -17.93 6.63
N GLY A 47 1.54 -17.67 5.44
CA GLY A 47 0.94 -18.06 4.16
C GLY A 47 0.93 -19.57 3.91
N ALA A 48 1.73 -20.34 4.66
CA ALA A 48 1.66 -21.80 4.65
C ALA A 48 0.45 -22.36 5.42
N PHE A 49 -0.07 -21.61 6.40
CA PHE A 49 -1.15 -22.06 7.30
C PHE A 49 -2.44 -21.23 7.18
N TYR A 50 -2.35 -19.98 6.70
CA TYR A 50 -3.42 -19.01 6.65
C TYR A 50 -3.64 -18.51 5.22
N PRO A 51 -4.89 -18.18 4.83
CA PRO A 51 -5.24 -17.60 3.53
C PRO A 51 -4.83 -16.11 3.46
N VAL A 52 -3.53 -15.85 3.54
CA VAL A 52 -3.02 -14.48 3.62
C VAL A 52 -3.10 -13.77 2.28
N ALA A 53 -2.97 -14.51 1.17
CA ALA A 53 -3.09 -13.95 -0.18
C ALA A 53 -4.47 -13.31 -0.39
N GLU A 54 -5.53 -14.00 0.02
CA GLU A 54 -6.91 -13.55 -0.05
C GLU A 54 -7.11 -12.25 0.76
N CYS A 55 -6.56 -12.20 1.97
CA CYS A 55 -6.58 -10.99 2.80
C CYS A 55 -5.90 -9.80 2.12
N LEU A 56 -4.73 -10.00 1.51
CA LEU A 56 -4.03 -8.94 0.77
C LEU A 56 -4.82 -8.47 -0.45
N ILE A 57 -5.50 -9.36 -1.17
CA ILE A 57 -6.37 -9.00 -2.30
C ILE A 57 -7.50 -8.09 -1.83
N VAL A 58 -8.19 -8.45 -0.73
CA VAL A 58 -9.29 -7.64 -0.18
C VAL A 58 -8.80 -6.26 0.26
N ILE A 59 -7.67 -6.19 0.95
CA ILE A 59 -7.07 -4.92 1.38
C ILE A 59 -6.71 -4.05 0.17
N ALA A 60 -6.09 -4.64 -0.87
CA ALA A 60 -5.75 -3.92 -2.09
C ALA A 60 -6.99 -3.32 -2.78
N ILE A 61 -8.09 -4.09 -2.87
CA ILE A 61 -9.36 -3.63 -3.45
C ILE A 61 -9.94 -2.46 -2.64
N ILE A 62 -9.98 -2.58 -1.30
CA ILE A 62 -10.49 -1.52 -0.42
C ILE A 62 -9.67 -0.23 -0.58
N LEU A 63 -8.34 -0.35 -0.56
CA LEU A 63 -7.46 0.81 -0.75
C LEU A 63 -7.59 1.43 -2.14
N ALA A 64 -7.71 0.60 -3.18
CA ALA A 64 -7.93 1.07 -4.55
C ALA A 64 -9.23 1.87 -4.66
N GLY A 65 -10.33 1.35 -4.09
CA GLY A 65 -11.62 2.04 -4.04
C GLY A 65 -11.56 3.35 -3.27
N TYR A 66 -10.94 3.34 -2.08
CA TYR A 66 -10.73 4.55 -1.28
C TYR A 66 -9.92 5.62 -2.03
N ARG A 67 -8.82 5.19 -2.67
CA ARG A 67 -7.92 6.06 -3.42
C ARG A 67 -8.61 6.66 -4.65
N TYR A 68 -9.42 5.87 -5.36
CA TYR A 68 -10.24 6.36 -6.46
C TYR A 68 -11.19 7.47 -6.00
N ARG A 69 -11.91 7.26 -4.88
CA ARG A 69 -12.77 8.30 -4.29
C ARG A 69 -11.96 9.54 -3.92
N LEU A 70 -10.82 9.38 -3.23
CA LEU A 70 -10.00 10.50 -2.78
C LEU A 70 -9.45 11.34 -3.95
N HIS A 71 -9.03 10.71 -5.04
CA HIS A 71 -8.61 11.44 -6.24
C HIS A 71 -9.76 12.19 -6.90
N LYS A 72 -10.98 11.62 -6.90
CA LYS A 72 -12.18 12.28 -7.41
C LYS A 72 -12.58 13.49 -6.54
N GLU A 73 -12.53 13.36 -5.22
CA GLU A 73 -12.82 14.45 -4.26
C GLU A 73 -11.80 15.59 -4.36
N ARG A 74 -10.50 15.27 -4.57
CA ARG A 74 -9.45 16.26 -4.81
C ARG A 74 -9.60 16.99 -6.14
N LYS A 75 -10.07 16.32 -7.20
CA LYS A 75 -10.36 16.96 -8.49
C LYS A 75 -11.67 17.77 -8.48
N ALA A 76 -12.63 17.38 -7.64
CA ALA A 76 -13.92 18.06 -7.51
C ALA A 76 -13.87 19.32 -6.61
N GLY A 77 -12.69 19.74 -6.13
CA GLY A 77 -12.51 21.01 -5.42
C GLY A 77 -13.12 21.09 -4.02
N LYS A 78 -13.71 20.01 -3.49
CA LYS A 78 -14.34 19.99 -2.15
C LYS A 78 -13.35 19.88 -0.98
N ILE A 79 -12.06 19.72 -1.25
CA ILE A 79 -11.01 19.65 -0.23
C ILE A 79 -9.96 20.69 -0.55
N ALA A 80 -9.91 21.77 0.25
CA ALA A 80 -8.86 22.78 0.15
C ALA A 80 -7.49 22.11 0.36
N SER A 81 -6.61 22.27 -0.62
CA SER A 81 -5.22 21.85 -0.52
C SER A 81 -4.55 22.70 0.58
N PRO A 82 -3.82 22.12 1.56
CA PRO A 82 -3.15 22.86 2.64
C PRO A 82 -2.00 23.77 2.15
N LYS A 83 -1.90 24.05 0.85
CA LYS A 83 -0.87 24.87 0.24
C LYS A 83 -1.33 26.30 -0.10
N ASN A 84 -2.57 26.70 0.21
CA ASN A 84 -2.97 28.10 0.09
C ASN A 84 -3.63 28.55 1.39
N PRO A 85 -3.02 29.49 2.16
CA PRO A 85 -3.68 30.12 3.29
C PRO A 85 -4.96 30.83 2.81
N PRO A 86 -6.07 30.80 3.57
CA PRO A 86 -7.21 31.65 3.29
C PRO A 86 -6.80 33.11 3.57
N GLY A 87 -6.40 33.83 2.53
CA GLY A 87 -6.05 35.24 2.63
C GLY A 87 -4.92 35.68 1.70
N GLN A 88 -5.05 35.47 0.40
CA GLN A 88 -4.52 36.35 -0.65
C GLN A 88 -5.52 36.41 -1.79
#